data_AF-A0A530BCC5-F1
#
_entry.id   AF-A0A530BCC5-F1
#
_cell.length_a   1.000
_cell.length_b   1.000
_cell.length_c   1.000
_cell.angle_alpha   90.00
_cell.angle_beta   90.00
_cell.angle_gamma   90.00
#
_symmetry.space_group_name_H-M   'P 1'
#
loop_
_entity.id
_entity.type
_entity.pdbx_description
1 polymer ?
#
loop_
_entity_poly.entity_id
_entity_poly.type
_entity_poly.pdbx_seq_one_letter_code
_entity_poly.pdbx_strand_id
1 'polypeptide(L)' 'IIGVDIVRISENEFYVLEDNARTPSGVSYMLENRETMMQLFPELFQQIKVRPVENYPQLLRQSLAAVRPQSTKG' A
#
# COMPACT_ATOMS: atom_id res chain seq x y z
N ILE A 1 -4.08 -11.04 -0.09
CA ILE A 1 -3.75 -9.69 -0.61
C ILE A 1 -3.85 -9.78 -2.13
N ILE A 2 -4.34 -8.74 -2.79
CA ILE A 2 -4.29 -8.61 -4.25
C ILE A 2 -3.62 -7.28 -4.60
N GLY A 3 -2.82 -7.25 -5.66
CA GLY A 3 -2.39 -6.01 -6.30
C GLY A 3 -3.28 -5.75 -7.51
N VAL A 4 -3.65 -4.50 -7.76
CA VAL A 4 -4.48 -4.12 -8.92
C VAL A 4 -3.75 -3.01 -9.66
N ASP A 5 -3.35 -3.30 -10.90
CA ASP A 5 -2.64 -2.35 -11.72
C ASP A 5 -3.63 -1.43 -12.43
N ILE A 6 -3.56 -0.13 -12.11
CA ILE A 6 -4.50 0.87 -12.61
C ILE A 6 -3.81 1.91 -13.48
N VAL A 7 -4.49 2.32 -14.55
CA VAL A 7 -4.12 3.50 -15.35
C VAL A 7 -5.29 4.47 -15.41
N ARG A 8 -4.99 5.77 -15.40
CA ARG A 8 -5.96 6.86 -15.59
C ARG A 8 -5.78 7.41 -17.00
N ILE A 9 -6.80 7.33 -17.85
CA ILE A 9 -6.71 7.78 -19.25
C ILE A 9 -7.34 9.16 -19.49
N SER A 10 -8.21 9.60 -18.59
CA SER A 10 -8.81 10.95 -18.60
C SER A 10 -9.17 11.38 -17.18
N GLU A 11 -9.70 12.59 -16.99
CA GLU A 11 -9.93 13.16 -15.66
C GLU A 11 -10.74 12.24 -14.73
N ASN A 12 -11.74 11.52 -15.21
CA ASN A 12 -12.59 10.71 -14.34
C ASN A 12 -12.60 9.23 -14.72
N GLU A 13 -11.56 8.78 -15.42
CA GLU A 13 -11.58 7.47 -16.07
C GLU A 13 -10.34 6.65 -15.73
N PHE A 14 -10.59 5.52 -15.07
CA PHE A 14 -9.59 4.56 -14.65
C PHE A 14 -9.89 3.19 -15.24
N TYR A 15 -8.84 2.48 -15.64
CA TYR A 15 -8.90 1.10 -16.14
C TYR A 15 -7.99 0.19 -15.32
N VAL A 16 -8.46 -1.04 -15.08
CA VAL A 16 -7.65 -2.13 -14.53
C VAL A 16 -6.94 -2.81 -15.70
N LEU A 17 -5.62 -2.90 -15.60
CA LEU A 17 -4.79 -3.62 -16.58
C LEU A 17 -4.59 -5.08 -16.18
N GLU A 18 -4.32 -5.33 -14.90
CA GLU A 18 -4.00 -6.66 -14.40
C GLU A 18 -4.38 -6.83 -12.91
N ASP A 19 -4.82 -8.05 -12.58
CA ASP A 19 -5.07 -8.51 -11.21
C ASP A 19 -3.94 -9.43 -10.74
N ASN A 20 -3.17 -8.97 -9.75
CA ASN A 20 -2.08 -9.71 -9.13
C ASN A 20 -2.58 -10.49 -7.90
N ALA A 21 -3.26 -11.62 -8.13
CA ALA A 21 -3.96 -12.39 -7.09
C ALA A 21 -3.15 -13.52 -6.43
N ARG A 22 -1.90 -13.77 -6.87
CA ARG A 22 -1.05 -14.83 -6.31
C ARG A 22 -0.15 -14.29 -5.20
N THR A 23 1.06 -13.85 -5.54
CA THR A 23 2.05 -13.31 -4.62
C THR A 23 2.38 -11.86 -5.02
N PRO A 24 1.46 -10.91 -4.78
CA PRO A 24 1.70 -9.52 -5.13
C PRO A 24 2.88 -8.94 -4.34
N SER A 25 3.72 -8.16 -5.01
CA SER A 25 4.91 -7.51 -4.45
C SER A 25 4.80 -5.98 -4.58
N GLY A 26 5.88 -5.23 -4.31
CA GLY A 26 5.93 -3.78 -4.55
C GLY A 26 5.69 -2.88 -3.33
N VAL A 27 5.08 -3.40 -2.25
CA VAL A 27 4.79 -2.63 -1.03
C VAL A 27 6.05 -2.01 -0.40
N SER A 28 7.19 -2.71 -0.45
CA SER A 28 8.46 -2.20 0.08
C SER A 28 8.87 -0.89 -0.60
N TYR A 29 8.71 -0.80 -1.92
CA TYR A 29 8.99 0.43 -2.66
C TYR A 29 8.05 1.57 -2.25
N MET A 30 6.76 1.28 -2.03
CA MET A 30 5.80 2.29 -1.56
C MET A 30 6.21 2.89 -0.21
N LEU A 31 6.63 2.04 0.73
CA LEU A 31 7.08 2.47 2.06
C LEU A 31 8.40 3.25 1.99
N GLU A 32 9.39 2.71 1.28
CA GLU A 32 10.71 3.32 1.16
C GLU A 32 10.65 4.66 0.42
N ASN A 33 9.90 4.74 -0.68
CA ASN A 33 9.71 5.99 -1.40
C ASN A 33 9.06 7.06 -0.51
N ARG A 34 8.13 6.67 0.37
CA ARG A 34 7.54 7.61 1.34
C ARG A 34 8.58 8.11 2.32
N GLU A 35 9.33 7.21 2.94
CA GLU A 35 10.36 7.55 3.91
C GLU A 35 11.42 8.46 3.31
N THR A 36 11.95 8.08 2.14
CA THR A 36 12.92 8.88 1.38
C THR A 36 12.40 10.28 1.08
N MET A 37 11.15 10.42 0.61
CA MET A 37 10.57 11.73 0.29
C MET A 37 10.35 12.61 1.53
N MET A 38 10.00 12.03 2.68
CA MET A 38 9.89 12.78 3.93
C MET A 38 11.25 13.27 4.44
N GLN A 39 12.32 12.52 4.19
CA GLN A 39 13.68 12.92 4.54
C GLN A 39 14.22 14.01 3.61
N LEU A 40 13.97 13.88 2.30
CA LEU A 40 14.51 14.80 1.29
C LEU A 40 13.73 16.11 1.18
N PHE A 41 12.41 16.09 1.36
CA PHE A 41 11.53 17.25 1.16
C PHE A 41 10.51 17.41 2.29
N PRO A 42 10.95 17.54 3.57
CA PRO A 42 10.05 17.60 4.72
C PRO A 42 9.04 18.77 4.62
N GLU A 43 9.43 19.90 4.05
CA GLU A 43 8.59 21.09 3.86
C GLU A 43 7.40 20.83 2.93
N LEU A 44 7.56 19.97 1.92
CA LEU A 44 6.47 19.61 1.00
C LEU A 44 5.34 18.89 1.74
N PHE A 45 5.69 18.04 2.71
CA PHE A 45 4.73 17.31 3.54
C PHE A 45 4.07 18.18 4.62
N GLN A 46 4.64 19.35 4.93
CA GLN A 46 3.97 20.34 5.79
C GLN A 46 2.92 21.14 5.01
N GLN A 47 3.18 21.41 3.73
CA GLN A 47 2.28 22.17 2.86
C GLN A 47 1.13 21.30 2.32
N ILE A 48 1.42 20.02 2.02
CA ILE A 48 0.46 19.08 1.44
C ILE A 48 0.10 18.03 2.49
N LYS A 49 -1.20 17.88 2.76
CA LYS A 49 -1.73 16.86 3.69
C LYS A 49 -1.71 15.46 3.06
N VAL A 50 -0.52 14.91 2.87
CA VAL A 50 -0.32 13.54 2.36
C VAL A 50 -0.75 12.53 3.44
N ARG A 51 -1.52 11.51 3.05
CA ARG A 51 -1.97 10.47 3.99
C ARG A 51 -0.84 9.48 4.32
N PRO A 52 -0.73 9.03 5.59
CA PRO A 52 0.26 8.04 6.01
C PRO A 52 0.04 6.67 5.34
N VAL A 53 1.13 5.89 5.20
CA VAL A 53 1.10 4.51 4.65
C VAL A 53 1.89 3.50 5.49
N GLU A 54 2.62 3.98 6.50
CA GLU A 54 3.52 3.22 7.37
C GLU A 54 2.82 2.15 8.21
N ASN A 55 1.50 2.26 8.40
CA ASN A 55 0.69 1.27 9.12
C ASN A 55 0.34 0.03 8.28
N TYR A 56 0.72 -0.02 6.99
CA TYR A 56 0.43 -1.14 6.11
C TYR A 56 0.86 -2.50 6.68
N PRO A 57 2.09 -2.69 7.22
CA PRO A 57 2.51 -3.99 7.74
C PRO A 57 1.65 -4.48 8.92
N GLN A 58 1.25 -3.57 9.82
CA GLN A 58 0.37 -3.89 10.94
C GLN A 58 -1.03 -4.28 10.46
N LEU A 59 -1.61 -3.52 9.52
CA LEU A 59 -2.92 -3.83 8.93
C LEU A 59 -2.90 -5.16 8.19
N LEU A 60 -1.81 -5.45 7.47
CA LEU A 60 -1.63 -6.73 6.81
C LEU A 60 -1.56 -7.87 7.82
N ARG A 61 -0.75 -7.73 8.88
CA ARG A 61 -0.67 -8.73 9.96
C ARG A 61 -2.05 -9.00 10.56
N GLN A 62 -2.82 -7.95 10.86
CA GLN A 62 -4.17 -8.08 11.40
C GLN A 62 -5.09 -8.84 10.43
N SER A 63 -5.03 -8.52 9.14
CA SER A 63 -5.83 -9.20 8.11
C SER A 63 -5.49 -10.69 8.01
N LEU A 64 -4.20 -11.04 8.08
CA LEU A 64 -3.77 -12.44 8.10
C LEU A 64 -4.16 -13.16 9.39
N ALA A 65 -4.04 -12.49 10.53
CA ALA A 65 -4.45 -13.04 11.82
C ALA A 65 -5.97 -13.28 11.89
N ALA A 66 -6.78 -12.45 11.25
CA ALA A 66 -8.23 -12.61 11.20
C ALA A 66 -8.68 -13.87 10.45
N VAL A 67 -7.86 -14.37 9.52
CA VAL A 67 -8.14 -15.59 8.72
C VAL A 67 -7.36 -16.81 9.21
N ARG A 68 -6.71 -16.73 10.38
CA ARG A 68 -5.94 -17.84 10.93
C ARG A 68 -6.83 -19.05 11.24
N PRO A 69 -6.34 -20.29 11.08
CA PRO A 69 -7.04 -21.49 11.55
C PRO A 69 -7.29 -21.44 13.06
N GLN A 70 -8.39 -22.01 13.54
CA GLN A 70 -8.77 -21.99 14.95
C GLN A 70 -7.75 -22.69 15.87
N SER A 71 -7.02 -23.68 15.34
CA SER A 71 -6.07 -24.51 16.07
C SER A 71 -4.69 -23.87 16.26
N THR A 72 -4.40 -22.74 15.60
CA THR A 72 -3.11 -22.07 15.75
C THR A 72 -3.19 -20.97 16.82
N LYS A 73 -2.05 -20.51 17.33
CA LYS A 73 -1.96 -19.24 18.06
C LYS A 73 -1.13 -18.31 17.17
N GLY A 74 -1.66 -17.11 16.88
CA GLY A 74 -1.02 -16.10 16.04
C GLY A 74 -0.25 -15.06 16.83
#